data_AF-A0A7C6AP20-F1
#
_entry.id   AF-A0A7C6AP20-F1
#
_cell.length_a   1.000
_cell.length_b   1.000
_cell.length_c   1.000
_cell.angle_alpha   90.00
_cell.angle_beta   90.00
_cell.angle_gamma   90.00
#
_symmetry.space_group_name_H-M   'P 1'
#
loop_
_entity.id
_entity.type
_entity.pdbx_description
1 polymer ?
#
loop_
_entity_poly.entity_id
_entity_poly.type
_entity_poly.pdbx_seq_one_letter_code
_entity_poly.pdbx_strand_id
1 'polypeptide(L)'
;MRLSRIVWAVLFSLLAFTWAAEAQVLADFESGLNGFYDNGWGTGFASVSRVADPSGLSAGVMALAFDGSRGSKGDVEVDNVDASGAQMVTFFVYLPADIPDSIQFKLFAQDNKNWAWTEVSWFAYQIP
;
A
#
# COMPACT_ATOMS: atom_id res chain seq x y z
N MET A 1 46.12 -3.82 -22.15
CA MET A 1 45.35 -2.78 -22.86
C MET A 1 44.91 -1.75 -21.82
N ARG A 2 45.35 -0.48 -21.89
CA ARG A 2 45.01 0.56 -20.91
C ARG A 2 43.86 1.41 -21.47
N LEU A 3 42.71 1.45 -20.78
CA LEU A 3 41.56 2.28 -21.16
C LEU A 3 41.90 3.76 -20.96
N SER A 4 41.48 4.60 -21.90
CA SER A 4 41.80 6.03 -21.90
C SER A 4 41.03 6.78 -20.81
N ARG A 5 41.56 7.93 -20.37
CA ARG A 5 40.92 8.79 -19.36
C ARG A 5 39.50 9.23 -19.75
N ILE A 6 39.20 9.29 -21.05
CA ILE A 6 37.87 9.62 -21.58
C ILE A 6 36.90 8.45 -21.36
N VAL A 7 37.35 7.20 -21.52
CA VAL A 7 36.50 6.02 -21.26
C VAL A 7 36.13 5.93 -19.79
N TRP A 8 37.07 6.26 -18.89
CA TRP A 8 36.79 6.34 -17.45
C TRP A 8 35.79 7.46 -17.11
N ALA A 9 35.92 8.63 -17.73
CA ALA A 9 34.97 9.73 -17.52
C ALA A 9 33.55 9.34 -17.97
N VAL A 10 33.39 8.71 -19.14
CA VAL A 10 32.08 8.27 -19.65
C VAL A 10 31.46 7.17 -18.77
N LEU A 11 32.26 6.22 -18.28
CA LEU A 11 31.78 5.17 -17.35
C LEU A 11 31.34 5.73 -16.00
N PHE A 12 32.07 6.69 -15.43
CA PHE A 12 31.67 7.36 -14.19
C PHE A 12 30.40 8.22 -14.39
N SER A 13 30.25 8.87 -15.54
CA SER A 13 29.04 9.64 -15.87
C SER A 13 27.80 8.76 -16.03
N LEU A 14 27.95 7.57 -16.62
CA LEU A 14 26.84 6.61 -16.79
C LEU A 14 26.43 5.95 -15.46
N LEU A 15 27.38 5.70 -14.55
CA LEU A 15 27.11 5.19 -13.20
C LEU A 15 26.51 6.27 -12.28
N ALA A 16 26.80 7.55 -12.52
CA ALA A 16 26.22 8.65 -11.75
C ALA A 16 24.78 9.02 -12.18
N PHE A 17 24.30 8.50 -13.31
CA PHE A 17 22.98 8.80 -13.87
C PHE A 17 21.92 7.71 -13.68
N THR A 18 22.25 6.62 -12.97
CA THR A 18 21.22 5.74 -12.42
C THR A 18 20.68 6.37 -11.15
N TRP A 19 19.98 7.50 -11.31
CA TRP A 19 19.09 7.99 -10.27
C TRP A 19 18.03 6.91 -10.14
N ALA A 20 18.17 6.06 -9.12
CA ALA A 20 17.18 5.06 -8.80
C ALA A 20 15.85 5.80 -8.63
N ALA A 21 14.90 5.55 -9.53
CA ALA A 21 13.52 5.89 -9.27
C ALA A 21 13.08 4.97 -8.13
N GLU A 22 13.26 5.42 -6.90
CA GLU A 22 12.73 4.74 -5.73
C GLU A 22 11.22 4.99 -5.72
N ALA A 23 10.45 3.92 -5.59
CA ALA A 23 9.00 4.04 -5.43
C ALA A 23 8.72 4.83 -4.14
N GLN A 24 7.81 5.78 -4.20
CA GLN A 24 7.36 6.48 -3.00
C GLN A 24 6.73 5.48 -2.04
N VAL A 25 7.26 5.40 -0.83
CA VAL A 25 6.67 4.60 0.25
C VAL A 25 5.56 5.42 0.89
N LEU A 26 4.31 5.01 0.69
CA LEU A 26 3.16 5.61 1.35
C LEU A 26 3.04 5.13 2.79
N ALA A 27 3.19 3.82 3.01
CA ALA A 27 3.16 3.20 4.32
C ALA A 27 3.99 1.92 4.34
N ASP A 28 4.78 1.76 5.39
CA ASP A 28 5.61 0.59 5.70
C ASP A 28 5.27 -0.02 7.07
N PHE A 29 4.51 0.70 7.90
CA PHE A 29 4.05 0.29 9.22
C PHE A 29 5.18 -0.07 10.21
N GLU A 30 6.39 0.43 9.99
CA GLU A 30 7.55 0.11 10.85
C GLU A 30 7.37 0.69 12.26
N SER A 31 6.75 1.88 12.38
CA SER A 31 6.61 2.60 13.67
C SER A 31 5.19 3.06 13.99
N GLY A 32 4.21 2.87 13.10
CA GLY A 32 2.84 3.34 13.30
C GLY A 32 1.90 2.92 12.17
N LEU A 33 0.79 3.63 12.03
CA LEU A 33 -0.19 3.43 10.96
C LEU A 33 0.07 4.31 9.73
N ASN A 34 1.17 5.07 9.71
CA ASN A 34 1.53 5.98 8.60
C ASN A 34 0.36 6.92 8.18
N GLY A 35 -0.48 7.33 9.14
CA GLY A 35 -1.61 8.23 8.92
C GLY A 35 -2.92 7.57 8.53
N PHE A 36 -2.96 6.24 8.33
CA PHE A 36 -4.22 5.54 8.07
C PHE A 36 -5.16 5.59 9.28
N TYR A 37 -6.43 5.85 9.00
CA TYR A 37 -7.46 6.00 10.02
C TYR A 37 -8.83 5.53 9.52
N ASP A 38 -9.75 5.31 10.48
CA ASP A 38 -11.16 5.06 10.20
C ASP A 38 -11.86 6.39 9.86
N ASN A 39 -12.32 6.52 8.62
CA ASN A 39 -13.02 7.71 8.15
C ASN A 39 -14.50 7.76 8.58
N GLY A 40 -14.97 6.75 9.30
CA GLY A 40 -16.34 6.63 9.81
C GLY A 40 -17.33 6.08 8.78
N TRP A 41 -16.87 5.64 7.61
CA TRP A 41 -17.72 5.02 6.60
C TRP A 41 -17.69 3.49 6.73
N GLY A 42 -18.88 2.88 6.68
CA GLY A 42 -19.04 1.42 6.80
C GLY A 42 -19.20 0.95 8.25
N THR A 43 -20.42 0.59 8.61
CA THR A 43 -20.78 0.21 9.98
C THR A 43 -20.17 -1.11 10.45
N GLY A 44 -19.63 -1.92 9.54
CA GLY A 44 -18.93 -3.16 9.82
C GLY A 44 -17.47 -2.98 10.25
N PHE A 45 -16.91 -1.77 10.17
CA PHE A 45 -15.56 -1.52 10.70
C PHE A 45 -15.54 -1.60 12.24
N ALA A 46 -14.58 -2.35 12.79
CA ALA A 46 -14.43 -2.51 14.23
C ALA A 46 -13.19 -1.79 14.78
N SER A 47 -12.03 -1.96 14.15
CA SER A 47 -10.80 -1.29 14.59
C SER A 47 -9.68 -1.35 13.56
N VAL A 48 -8.76 -0.39 13.62
CA VAL A 48 -7.45 -0.41 12.95
C VAL A 48 -6.36 -0.35 14.02
N SER A 49 -5.32 -1.17 13.87
CA SER A 49 -4.17 -1.17 14.78
C SER A 49 -2.91 -1.62 14.07
N ARG A 50 -1.75 -1.25 14.62
CA ARG A 50 -0.47 -1.82 14.19
C ARG A 50 -0.19 -3.07 15.02
N VAL A 51 0.11 -4.18 14.35
CA VAL A 51 0.53 -5.44 14.97
C VAL A 51 1.90 -5.85 14.45
N ALA A 52 2.53 -6.85 15.06
CA ALA A 52 3.75 -7.44 14.53
C ALA A 52 3.47 -8.12 13.17
N ASP A 53 4.42 -8.04 12.25
CA ASP A 53 4.31 -8.69 10.94
C ASP A 53 4.29 -10.23 11.11
N PRO A 54 3.23 -10.93 10.65
CA PRO A 54 3.15 -12.38 10.76
C PRO A 54 4.20 -13.13 9.91
N SER A 55 4.81 -12.47 8.91
CA SER A 55 5.85 -13.05 8.07
C SER A 55 7.28 -12.85 8.63
N GLY A 56 7.45 -11.91 9.56
CA GLY A 56 8.74 -11.56 10.14
C GLY A 56 9.70 -10.81 9.18
N LEU A 57 9.18 -10.21 8.10
CA LEU A 57 9.94 -9.46 7.11
C LEU A 57 10.05 -7.97 7.46
N SER A 58 9.10 -7.43 8.22
CA SER A 58 9.08 -6.06 8.75
C SER A 58 8.87 -6.03 10.28
N ALA A 59 8.97 -4.86 10.92
CA ALA A 59 8.64 -4.73 12.33
C ALA A 59 7.13 -4.73 12.61
N GLY A 60 6.29 -4.51 11.60
CA GLY A 60 4.85 -4.41 11.78
C GLY A 60 4.03 -4.30 10.50
N VAL A 61 2.73 -4.52 10.65
CA VAL A 61 1.70 -4.38 9.61
C VAL A 61 0.46 -3.69 10.19
N MET A 62 -0.36 -3.10 9.32
CA MET A 62 -1.69 -2.63 9.68
C MET A 62 -2.68 -3.80 9.71
N ALA A 63 -3.32 -4.01 10.86
CA ALA A 63 -4.39 -4.97 11.02
C ALA A 63 -5.75 -4.26 11.06
N LEU A 64 -6.70 -4.77 10.27
CA LEU A 64 -8.08 -4.33 10.22
C LEU A 64 -8.98 -5.40 10.81
N ALA A 65 -9.84 -5.00 11.74
CA ALA A 65 -10.88 -5.85 12.29
C ALA A 65 -12.25 -5.40 11.80
N PHE A 66 -13.06 -6.36 11.38
CA PHE A 66 -14.42 -6.13 10.91
C PHE A 66 -15.41 -7.00 11.70
N ASP A 67 -16.60 -6.46 11.92
CA ASP A 67 -17.71 -7.15 12.58
C ASP A 67 -18.92 -7.16 11.64
N GLY A 68 -19.12 -8.31 10.99
CA GLY A 68 -20.22 -8.53 10.05
C GLY A 68 -21.62 -8.41 10.67
N SER A 69 -21.74 -8.46 12.01
CA SER A 69 -23.02 -8.24 12.70
C SER A 69 -23.41 -6.76 12.75
N ARG A 70 -22.43 -5.85 12.64
CA ARG A 70 -22.63 -4.39 12.65
C ARG A 70 -22.82 -3.80 11.25
N GLY A 71 -22.31 -4.48 10.22
CA GLY A 71 -22.46 -4.04 8.84
C GLY A 71 -21.70 -4.89 7.84
N SER A 72 -21.91 -4.62 6.55
CA SER A 72 -21.33 -5.37 5.44
C SER A 72 -20.06 -4.74 4.84
N LYS A 73 -19.65 -3.57 5.33
CA LYS A 73 -18.48 -2.82 4.85
C LYS A 73 -17.79 -2.15 6.03
N GLY A 74 -16.47 -2.07 5.96
CA GLY A 74 -15.68 -1.06 6.65
C GLY A 74 -14.55 -0.61 5.72
N ASP A 75 -13.94 0.54 6.02
CA ASP A 75 -12.75 0.99 5.30
C ASP A 75 -11.82 1.81 6.20
N VAL A 76 -10.59 1.98 5.72
CA VAL A 76 -9.61 2.90 6.28
C VAL A 76 -9.00 3.67 5.13
N GLU A 77 -8.59 4.89 5.39
CA GLU A 77 -7.99 5.74 4.38
C GLU A 77 -6.85 6.59 4.95
N VAL A 78 -6.11 7.20 4.05
CA VAL A 78 -5.12 8.23 4.34
C VAL A 78 -5.34 9.39 3.37
N ASP A 79 -5.37 10.60 3.89
CA ASP A 79 -5.62 11.80 3.11
C ASP A 79 -4.35 12.44 2.56
N ASN A 80 -4.55 13.35 1.60
CA ASN A 80 -3.51 14.23 1.05
C ASN A 80 -2.31 13.46 0.45
N VAL A 81 -2.57 12.28 -0.09
CA VAL A 81 -1.59 11.52 -0.87
C VAL A 81 -1.37 12.22 -2.21
N ASP A 82 -0.15 12.67 -2.46
CA ASP A 82 0.27 13.08 -3.79
C ASP A 82 0.57 11.84 -4.64
N ALA A 83 -0.36 11.49 -5.52
CA ALA A 83 -0.21 10.42 -6.50
C ALA A 83 0.19 10.94 -7.89
N SER A 84 0.61 12.21 -8.00
CA SER A 84 0.94 12.82 -9.30
C SER A 84 2.08 12.07 -9.98
N GLY A 85 1.80 11.52 -11.16
CA GLY A 85 2.77 10.75 -11.93
C GLY A 85 2.90 9.28 -11.52
N ALA A 86 2.20 8.83 -10.47
CA ALA A 86 2.12 7.41 -10.14
C ALA A 86 1.29 6.65 -11.19
N GLN A 87 1.83 5.54 -11.69
CA GLN A 87 1.14 4.65 -12.64
C GLN A 87 0.67 3.34 -12.00
N MET A 88 1.20 3.01 -10.82
CA MET A 88 0.87 1.80 -10.07
C MET A 88 0.96 2.06 -8.58
N VAL A 89 0.19 1.29 -7.81
CA VAL A 89 0.34 1.15 -6.36
C VAL A 89 0.57 -0.32 -6.08
N THR A 90 1.56 -0.63 -5.26
CA THR A 90 1.87 -1.98 -4.80
C THR A 90 1.68 -2.07 -3.31
N PHE A 91 1.17 -3.21 -2.84
CA PHE A 91 0.91 -3.47 -1.43
C PHE A 91 0.89 -4.98 -1.19
N PHE A 92 1.11 -5.39 0.05
CA PHE A 92 0.95 -6.76 0.49
C PHE A 92 -0.34 -6.87 1.32
N VAL A 93 -1.05 -7.98 1.15
CA VAL A 93 -2.23 -8.31 1.95
C VAL A 93 -1.99 -9.67 2.59
N TYR A 94 -2.18 -9.73 3.91
CA TYR A 94 -2.16 -10.98 4.65
C TYR A 94 -3.59 -11.33 5.03
N LEU A 95 -4.01 -12.54 4.67
CA LEU A 95 -5.34 -13.05 4.98
C LEU A 95 -5.25 -14.11 6.08
N PRO A 96 -6.19 -14.12 7.06
CA PRO A 96 -6.39 -15.26 7.94
C PRO A 96 -6.67 -16.53 7.12
N ALA A 97 -6.15 -17.66 7.55
CA ALA A 97 -6.31 -18.93 6.84
C ALA A 97 -7.78 -19.40 6.74
N ASP A 98 -8.65 -18.89 7.60
CA ASP A 98 -10.08 -19.19 7.70
C ASP A 98 -10.98 -18.09 7.11
N ILE A 99 -10.41 -17.12 6.38
CA ILE A 99 -11.22 -16.07 5.77
C ILE A 99 -12.21 -16.67 4.74
N PRO A 100 -13.48 -16.26 4.74
CA PRO A 100 -14.41 -16.73 3.72
C PRO A 100 -14.07 -16.21 2.33
N ASP A 101 -14.14 -17.08 1.32
CA ASP A 101 -13.93 -16.73 -0.11
C ASP A 101 -14.86 -15.61 -0.60
N SER A 102 -16.02 -15.44 0.03
CA SER A 102 -17.01 -14.42 -0.32
C SER A 102 -16.67 -13.01 0.16
N ILE A 103 -15.62 -12.84 0.98
CA ILE A 103 -15.17 -11.52 1.40
C ILE A 103 -14.53 -10.80 0.22
N GLN A 104 -14.97 -9.55 -0.01
CA GLN A 104 -14.43 -8.68 -1.04
C GLN A 104 -13.50 -7.63 -0.44
N PHE A 105 -12.34 -7.47 -1.04
CA PHE A 105 -11.38 -6.40 -0.79
C PHE A 105 -11.47 -5.38 -1.91
N LYS A 106 -11.36 -4.09 -1.57
CA LYS A 106 -11.34 -3.00 -2.54
C LYS A 106 -10.20 -2.05 -2.21
N LEU A 107 -9.37 -1.77 -3.20
CA LEU A 107 -8.48 -0.60 -3.18
C LEU A 107 -9.19 0.52 -3.95
N PHE A 108 -9.23 1.71 -3.35
CA PHE A 108 -9.82 2.88 -3.97
C PHE A 108 -8.89 4.10 -3.83
N ALA A 109 -9.02 5.02 -4.78
CA ALA A 109 -8.45 6.34 -4.72
C ALA A 109 -9.50 7.34 -5.19
N GLN A 110 -9.57 8.48 -4.52
CA GLN A 110 -10.56 9.52 -4.79
C GLN A 110 -9.84 10.84 -5.04
N ASP A 111 -10.23 11.55 -6.10
CA ASP A 111 -9.84 12.96 -6.19
C ASP A 111 -10.65 13.80 -5.16
N ASN A 112 -9.96 14.64 -4.39
CA ASN A 112 -10.61 15.46 -3.35
C ASN A 112 -11.25 16.74 -3.91
N LYS A 113 -11.52 16.78 -5.23
CA LYS A 113 -12.03 17.97 -5.94
C LYS A 113 -13.30 17.68 -6.71
N ASN A 114 -13.31 16.63 -7.52
CA ASN A 114 -14.42 16.26 -8.39
C ASN A 114 -15.17 15.02 -7.88
N TRP A 115 -14.70 14.41 -6.79
CA TRP A 115 -15.20 13.13 -6.27
C TRP A 115 -15.11 12.02 -7.33
N ALA A 116 -14.08 12.06 -8.17
CA ALA A 116 -13.81 11.00 -9.12
C ALA A 116 -13.12 9.83 -8.41
N TRP A 117 -13.67 8.62 -8.57
CA TRP A 117 -13.17 7.41 -7.95
C TRP A 117 -12.46 6.53 -8.97
N THR A 118 -11.31 6.00 -8.57
CA THR A 118 -10.65 4.87 -9.24
C THR A 118 -10.62 3.73 -8.25
N GLU A 119 -11.14 2.57 -8.63
CA GLU A 119 -11.25 1.42 -7.74
C GLU A 119 -10.94 0.12 -8.44
N VAL A 120 -10.45 -0.84 -7.66
CA VAL A 120 -10.26 -2.23 -8.06
C VAL A 120 -10.65 -3.11 -6.89
N SER A 121 -11.27 -4.26 -7.18
CA SER A 121 -11.77 -5.17 -6.15
C SER A 121 -11.47 -6.63 -6.49
N TRP A 122 -11.22 -7.41 -5.45
CA TRP A 122 -10.96 -8.84 -5.53
C TRP A 122 -11.71 -9.56 -4.41
N PHE A 123 -12.10 -10.80 -4.66
CA PHE A 123 -12.52 -11.71 -3.60
C PHE A 123 -11.31 -12.34 -2.92
N ALA A 124 -11.48 -12.78 -1.67
CA ALA A 124 -10.42 -13.39 -0.87
C ALA A 124 -9.72 -14.55 -1.61
N TYR A 125 -10.48 -15.42 -2.29
CA TYR A 125 -9.94 -16.55 -3.05
C TYR A 125 -9.03 -16.15 -4.24
N GLN A 126 -9.05 -14.88 -4.64
CA GLN A 126 -8.21 -14.35 -5.73
C GLN A 126 -6.87 -13.81 -5.24
N ILE A 127 -6.67 -13.73 -3.92
CA ILE A 127 -5.43 -13.29 -3.30
C ILE A 127 -4.59 -14.54 -3.00
N PRO A 128 -3.37 -14.66 -3.58
CA PRO A 128 -2.54 -15.87 -3.49
C PRO A 128 -1.90 -16.08 -2.12
#